data_AF-A0A947NI33-F1
#
_entry.id   AF-A0A947NI33-F1
#
_cell.length_a   1.000
_cell.length_b   1.000
_cell.length_c   1.000
_cell.angle_alpha   90.00
_cell.angle_beta   90.00
_cell.angle_gamma   90.00
#
_symmetry.space_group_name_H-M   'P 1'
#
loop_
_entity.id
_entity.type
_entity.pdbx_description
1 polymer ?
#
loop_
_entity_poly.entity_id
_entity_poly.type
_entity_poly.pdbx_seq_one_letter_code
_entity_poly.pdbx_strand_id
1 'polypeptide(L)'
;MGRQETFDVAVVGGGPAGLTAAYHAAGHGVRVVLVDRKVVPGEKIAISGGGRCNILPTTVDPAAYVTDSSKHTLRKMLLSWPLDEVRAFLERDIGLRLRREAGTGKFFPARGGGAEVRRRLLLAVQDSGVRLDTKTLVTGIYPGAPHRVRIEDGTSIGAHCVIVATGGLSYRRTGSDGTGFEIARQL
;
A
#
# COMPACT_ATOMS: atom_id res chain seq x y z
N MET A 1 -24.45 -21.11 5.51
CA MET A 1 -23.02 -21.01 5.14
C MET A 1 -22.91 -20.04 3.99
N GLY A 2 -22.57 -18.77 4.25
CA GLY A 2 -22.44 -17.75 3.21
C GLY A 2 -21.29 -18.09 2.28
N ARG A 3 -21.51 -17.98 0.97
CA ARG A 3 -20.48 -18.14 -0.05
C ARG A 3 -19.30 -17.21 0.29
N GLN A 4 -18.11 -17.77 0.51
CA GLN A 4 -16.89 -16.98 0.61
C GLN A 4 -16.66 -16.34 -0.76
N GLU A 5 -16.60 -15.01 -0.80
CA GLU A 5 -16.29 -14.29 -2.02
C GLU A 5 -14.80 -14.49 -2.36
N THR A 6 -14.52 -14.88 -3.60
CA THR A 6 -13.16 -15.17 -4.06
C THR A 6 -12.68 -14.08 -5.01
N PHE A 7 -11.45 -13.63 -4.83
CA PHE A 7 -10.74 -12.64 -5.65
C PHE A 7 -9.50 -13.27 -6.29
N ASP A 8 -8.98 -12.60 -7.32
CA ASP A 8 -7.69 -12.98 -7.90
C ASP A 8 -6.55 -12.50 -7.00
N VAL A 9 -6.67 -11.28 -6.46
CA VAL A 9 -5.71 -10.67 -5.54
C VAL A 9 -6.43 -10.09 -4.32
N ALA A 10 -5.97 -10.45 -3.12
CA ALA A 10 -6.30 -9.74 -1.89
C ALA A 10 -5.09 -8.95 -1.39
N VAL A 11 -5.25 -7.64 -1.18
CA VAL A 11 -4.24 -6.76 -0.60
C VAL A 11 -4.61 -6.45 0.84
N VAL A 12 -3.76 -6.83 1.79
CA VAL A 12 -4.00 -6.64 3.23
C VAL A 12 -3.24 -5.41 3.73
N GLY A 13 -3.96 -4.32 3.99
CA GLY A 13 -3.46 -3.03 4.44
C GLY A 13 -3.41 -1.99 3.32
N GLY A 14 -4.15 -0.89 3.47
CA GLY A 14 -4.24 0.24 2.54
C GLY A 14 -3.31 1.38 2.90
N GLY A 15 -2.04 1.08 3.18
CA GLY A 15 -0.97 2.06 3.20
C GLY A 15 -0.51 2.45 1.79
N PRO A 16 0.60 3.20 1.64
CA PRO A 16 1.13 3.55 0.31
C PRO A 16 1.46 2.30 -0.52
N ALA A 17 2.10 1.29 0.08
CA ALA A 17 2.41 0.05 -0.62
C ALA A 17 1.15 -0.71 -1.08
N GLY A 18 0.14 -0.83 -0.21
CA GLY A 18 -1.08 -1.57 -0.54
C GLY A 18 -1.98 -0.86 -1.55
N LEU A 19 -2.14 0.45 -1.43
CA LEU A 19 -2.90 1.24 -2.42
C LEU A 19 -2.24 1.15 -3.80
N THR A 20 -0.92 1.32 -3.88
CA THR A 20 -0.17 1.19 -5.14
C THR A 20 -0.25 -0.24 -5.70
N ALA A 21 -0.09 -1.27 -4.86
CA ALA A 21 -0.19 -2.67 -5.30
C ALA A 21 -1.59 -3.00 -5.83
N ALA A 22 -2.65 -2.55 -5.15
CA ALA A 22 -4.02 -2.78 -5.58
C ALA A 22 -4.33 -2.06 -6.91
N TYR A 23 -3.87 -0.81 -7.07
CA TYR A 23 -4.01 -0.06 -8.31
C TYR A 23 -3.37 -0.81 -9.49
N HIS A 24 -2.11 -1.21 -9.36
CA HIS A 24 -1.40 -1.89 -10.44
C HIS A 24 -1.99 -3.28 -10.72
N ALA A 25 -2.37 -4.04 -9.69
CA ALA A 25 -3.05 -5.33 -9.86
C ALA A 25 -4.35 -5.17 -10.67
N ALA A 26 -5.20 -4.20 -10.32
CA ALA A 26 -6.43 -3.94 -11.05
C ALA A 26 -6.18 -3.50 -12.51
N GLY A 27 -5.07 -2.80 -12.77
CA GLY A 27 -4.62 -2.45 -14.12
C GLY A 27 -4.37 -3.66 -15.04
N HIS A 28 -4.20 -4.87 -14.48
CA HIS A 28 -4.12 -6.12 -15.23
C HIS A 28 -5.49 -6.78 -15.49
N GLY A 29 -6.60 -6.13 -15.14
CA GLY A 29 -7.96 -6.62 -15.38
C GLY A 29 -8.40 -7.75 -14.46
N VAL A 30 -7.69 -7.98 -13.36
CA VAL A 30 -8.03 -9.01 -12.36
C VAL A 30 -8.91 -8.44 -11.26
N ARG A 31 -9.68 -9.30 -10.58
CA ARG A 31 -10.55 -8.88 -9.47
C ARG A 31 -9.72 -8.72 -8.19
N VAL A 32 -9.66 -7.49 -7.70
CA VAL A 32 -8.86 -7.12 -6.53
C VAL A 32 -9.76 -6.68 -5.38
N VAL A 33 -9.46 -7.15 -4.18
CA VAL A 33 -9.96 -6.58 -2.93
C VAL A 33 -8.79 -6.00 -2.12
N LEU A 34 -8.96 -4.79 -1.63
CA LEU A 34 -8.07 -4.20 -0.64
C LEU A 34 -8.80 -4.18 0.71
N VAL A 35 -8.22 -4.82 1.70
CA VAL A 35 -8.78 -4.94 3.05
C VAL A 35 -8.00 -4.05 4.01
N ASP A 36 -8.68 -3.18 4.75
CA ASP A 36 -8.06 -2.31 5.75
C ASP A 36 -8.94 -2.16 6.99
N ARG A 37 -8.31 -2.16 8.17
CA ARG A 37 -9.01 -2.03 9.44
C ARG A 37 -9.57 -0.63 9.70
N LYS A 38 -9.04 0.40 9.03
CA LYS A 38 -9.48 1.78 9.18
C LYS A 38 -10.69 2.04 8.29
N VAL A 39 -11.52 2.99 8.72
CA VAL A 39 -12.64 3.51 7.92
C VAL A 39 -12.16 4.10 6.62
N VAL A 40 -11.03 4.80 6.66
CA VAL A 40 -10.42 5.42 5.48
C VAL A 40 -8.94 5.03 5.50
N PRO A 41 -8.46 4.21 4.55
CA PRO A 41 -7.06 3.79 4.50
C PRO A 41 -6.08 4.95 4.26
N GLY A 42 -4.78 4.71 4.38
CA GLY A 42 -3.75 5.68 4.03
C GLY A 42 -3.50 6.80 5.04
N GLU A 43 -3.86 6.62 6.32
CA GLU A 43 -3.71 7.66 7.36
C GLU A 43 -2.25 8.13 7.54
N LYS A 44 -1.27 7.21 7.44
CA LYS A 44 0.16 7.59 7.47
C LYS A 44 0.59 8.48 6.31
N ILE A 45 -0.03 8.33 5.13
CA ILE A 45 0.25 9.21 3.98
C ILE A 45 -0.16 10.64 4.36
N ALA A 46 -1.36 10.79 4.93
CA ALA A 46 -1.92 12.09 5.29
C ALA A 46 -1.05 12.87 6.29
N ILE A 47 -0.47 12.19 7.28
CA ILE A 47 0.32 12.85 8.35
C ILE A 47 1.82 12.93 8.04
N SER A 48 2.32 12.23 7.02
CA SER A 48 3.75 12.17 6.69
C SER A 48 4.33 13.56 6.36
N GLY A 49 5.61 13.77 6.68
CA GLY A 49 6.28 15.04 6.42
C GLY A 49 5.64 16.25 7.11
N GLY A 50 5.04 16.05 8.30
CA GLY A 50 4.28 17.09 9.01
C GLY A 50 2.99 17.48 8.29
N GLY A 51 2.32 16.52 7.65
CA GLY A 51 1.13 16.75 6.84
C GLY A 51 1.40 17.24 5.41
N ARG A 52 2.66 17.53 5.06
CA ARG A 52 3.02 17.97 3.69
C ARG A 52 3.21 16.81 2.73
N CYS A 53 3.46 15.61 3.24
CA CYS A 53 3.86 14.41 2.51
C CYS A 53 5.15 14.61 1.71
N ASN A 54 6.28 14.20 2.30
CA ASN A 54 7.52 14.02 1.56
C ASN A 54 7.36 12.75 0.69
N ILE A 55 6.86 12.91 -0.53
CA ILE A 55 6.39 11.81 -1.38
C ILE A 55 7.56 11.01 -1.96
N LEU A 56 8.56 11.69 -2.53
CA LEU A 56 9.68 11.05 -3.21
C LEU A 56 11.00 11.79 -2.95
N PRO A 57 12.14 11.09 -2.92
CA PRO A 57 13.44 11.74 -3.02
C PRO A 57 13.69 12.23 -4.46
N THR A 58 14.68 13.08 -4.68
CA THR A 58 15.11 13.50 -6.03
C THR A 58 16.04 12.49 -6.70
N THR A 59 16.73 11.68 -5.90
CA THR A 59 17.66 10.64 -6.33
C THR A 59 17.52 9.44 -5.41
N VAL A 60 17.75 8.24 -5.92
CA VAL A 60 17.79 7.03 -5.11
C VAL A 60 19.23 6.78 -4.68
N ASP A 61 19.47 6.76 -3.37
CA ASP A 61 20.72 6.31 -2.78
C ASP A 61 20.47 4.99 -2.03
N PRO A 62 20.98 3.85 -2.51
CA PRO A 62 20.86 2.58 -1.79
C PRO A 62 21.43 2.61 -0.37
N ALA A 63 22.40 3.49 -0.07
CA ALA A 63 22.95 3.61 1.28
C ALA A 63 21.98 4.28 2.28
N ALA A 64 20.93 4.95 1.80
CA ALA A 64 19.90 5.56 2.64
C ALA A 64 18.88 4.54 3.20
N TYR A 65 18.98 3.26 2.83
CA TYR A 65 18.09 2.19 3.28
C TYR A 65 18.81 1.24 4.24
N VAL A 66 18.15 0.92 5.35
CA VAL A 66 18.64 -0.05 6.35
C VAL A 66 17.90 -1.37 6.14
N THR A 67 18.64 -2.46 5.92
CA THR A 67 18.07 -3.80 5.68
C THR A 67 19.07 -4.90 6.01
N ASP A 68 18.56 -6.04 6.49
CA ASP A 68 19.34 -7.28 6.65
C ASP A 68 19.49 -8.05 5.32
N SER A 69 18.78 -7.62 4.27
CA SER A 69 18.91 -8.21 2.93
C SER A 69 20.23 -7.85 2.26
N SER A 70 20.67 -8.68 1.31
CA SER A 70 21.89 -8.39 0.54
C SER A 70 21.78 -7.06 -0.23
N LYS A 71 22.92 -6.38 -0.43
CA LYS A 71 23.01 -5.17 -1.27
C LYS A 71 22.49 -5.41 -2.68
N HIS A 72 22.64 -6.64 -3.20
CA HIS A 72 22.15 -7.05 -4.51
C HIS A 72 20.62 -7.08 -4.56
N THR A 73 19.98 -7.68 -3.54
CA THR A 73 18.52 -7.73 -3.40
C THR A 73 17.93 -6.32 -3.31
N LEU A 74 18.49 -5.46 -2.45
CA LEU A 74 18.04 -4.07 -2.32
C LEU A 74 18.14 -3.32 -3.66
N ARG A 75 19.27 -3.44 -4.37
CA ARG A 75 19.45 -2.80 -5.68
C ARG A 75 18.42 -3.29 -6.69
N LYS A 76 18.14 -4.59 -6.75
CA LYS A 76 17.11 -5.14 -7.63
C LYS A 76 15.72 -4.57 -7.33
N MET A 77 15.36 -4.43 -6.05
CA MET A 77 14.09 -3.82 -5.64
C MET A 77 14.00 -2.33 -6.02
N LEU A 78 15.08 -1.57 -5.84
CA LEU A 78 15.11 -0.15 -6.21
C LEU A 78 15.08 0.08 -7.73
N LEU A 79 15.58 -0.89 -8.51
CA LEU A 79 15.60 -0.84 -9.97
C LEU A 79 14.34 -1.43 -10.61
N SER A 80 13.52 -2.21 -9.89
CA SER A 80 12.32 -2.82 -10.46
C SER A 80 11.20 -1.82 -10.75
N TRP A 81 11.25 -0.65 -10.11
CA TRP A 81 10.38 0.47 -10.41
C TRP A 81 11.16 1.79 -10.26
N PRO A 82 11.87 2.22 -11.32
CA PRO A 82 12.75 3.38 -11.28
C PRO A 82 12.03 4.66 -10.84
N LEU A 83 12.76 5.55 -10.16
CA LEU A 83 12.19 6.76 -9.55
C LEU A 83 11.42 7.67 -10.54
N ASP A 84 11.89 7.77 -11.78
CA ASP A 84 11.20 8.57 -12.81
C ASP A 84 9.87 7.93 -13.23
N GLU A 85 9.76 6.60 -13.23
CA GLU A 85 8.49 5.91 -13.45
C GLU A 85 7.53 6.09 -12.28
N VAL A 86 8.03 6.05 -11.04
CA VAL A 86 7.21 6.33 -9.85
C VAL A 86 6.68 7.77 -9.89
N ARG A 87 7.53 8.73 -10.26
CA ARG A 87 7.11 10.12 -10.45
C ARG A 87 6.03 10.22 -11.51
N ALA A 88 6.25 9.57 -12.65
CA ALA A 88 5.34 9.66 -13.76
C ALA A 88 3.98 9.00 -13.48
N PHE A 89 3.95 7.92 -12.71
CA PHE A 89 2.72 7.34 -12.15
C PHE A 89 1.97 8.35 -11.27
N LEU A 90 2.66 8.99 -10.32
CA LEU A 90 2.04 9.99 -9.45
C LEU A 90 1.48 11.18 -10.24
N GLU A 91 2.20 11.65 -11.26
CA GLU A 91 1.80 12.81 -12.05
C GLU A 91 0.71 12.49 -13.08
N ARG A 92 0.80 11.35 -13.78
CA ARG A 92 -0.12 10.99 -14.88
C ARG A 92 -1.35 10.24 -14.38
N ASP A 93 -1.14 9.21 -13.57
CA ASP A 93 -2.18 8.27 -13.21
C ASP A 93 -2.93 8.72 -11.96
N ILE A 94 -2.20 9.22 -10.96
CA ILE A 94 -2.79 9.76 -9.73
C ILE A 94 -3.19 11.24 -9.89
N GLY A 95 -2.60 11.93 -10.87
CA GLY A 95 -2.86 13.33 -11.18
C GLY A 95 -2.37 14.29 -10.08
N LEU A 96 -1.25 13.98 -9.45
CA LEU A 96 -0.58 14.81 -8.45
C LEU A 96 0.58 15.56 -9.10
N ARG A 97 0.44 16.89 -9.24
CA ARG A 97 1.60 17.71 -9.61
C ARG A 97 2.61 17.72 -8.46
N LEU A 98 3.87 17.37 -8.73
CA LEU A 98 4.92 17.39 -7.73
C LEU A 98 5.74 18.69 -7.80
N ARG A 99 6.30 19.09 -6.65
CA ARG A 99 7.22 20.22 -6.52
C ARG A 99 8.47 19.76 -5.78
N ARG A 100 9.63 19.99 -6.38
CA ARG A 100 10.92 19.85 -5.70
C ARG A 100 11.09 20.98 -4.69
N GLU A 101 11.42 20.65 -3.45
CA GLU A 101 11.80 21.63 -2.45
C GLU A 101 13.30 21.94 -2.58
N ALA A 102 13.62 23.22 -2.76
CA ALA A 102 14.98 23.68 -3.00
C ALA A 102 15.88 23.33 -1.80
N GLY A 103 17.08 22.80 -2.09
CA GLY A 103 18.06 22.47 -1.06
C GLY A 103 17.78 21.20 -0.24
N THR A 104 16.62 20.54 -0.37
CA THR A 104 16.29 19.39 0.50
C THR A 104 16.33 18.03 -0.20
N GLY A 105 16.42 17.99 -1.53
CA GLY A 105 16.47 16.74 -2.30
C GLY A 105 15.15 15.95 -2.26
N LYS A 106 14.02 16.63 -2.03
CA LYS A 106 12.71 16.03 -1.78
C LYS A 106 11.63 16.59 -2.71
N PHE A 107 10.67 15.74 -3.06
CA PHE A 107 9.44 16.10 -3.74
C PHE A 107 8.26 16.07 -2.77
N PHE A 108 7.45 17.12 -2.87
CA PHE A 108 6.19 17.29 -2.16
C PHE A 108 5.06 17.46 -3.18
N PRO A 109 3.79 17.22 -2.83
CA PRO A 109 2.69 17.62 -3.68
C PRO A 109 2.70 19.15 -3.81
N ALA A 110 2.47 19.66 -5.02
CA ALA A 110 2.50 21.09 -5.27
C ALA A 110 1.39 21.84 -4.50
N ARG A 111 0.28 21.16 -4.17
CA ARG A 111 -0.86 21.67 -3.39
C ARG A 111 -1.46 20.55 -2.52
N GLY A 112 -2.21 20.92 -1.48
CA GLY A 112 -3.06 20.00 -0.71
C GLY A 112 -2.37 19.08 0.31
N GLY A 113 -1.05 18.90 0.24
CA GLY A 113 -0.29 18.11 1.23
C GLY A 113 -0.68 16.62 1.23
N GLY A 114 -0.40 15.93 2.33
CA GLY A 114 -0.63 14.49 2.45
C GLY A 114 -2.09 14.08 2.39
N ALA A 115 -3.01 14.93 2.86
CA ALA A 115 -4.45 14.66 2.77
C ALA A 115 -4.90 14.54 1.31
N GLU A 116 -4.41 15.43 0.43
CA GLU A 116 -4.70 15.36 -1.00
C GLU A 116 -4.03 14.16 -1.66
N VAL A 117 -2.78 13.85 -1.33
CA VAL A 117 -2.08 12.66 -1.86
C VAL A 117 -2.87 11.38 -1.55
N ARG A 118 -3.28 11.23 -0.28
CA ARG A 118 -4.11 10.10 0.15
C ARG A 118 -5.43 10.05 -0.61
N ARG A 119 -6.13 11.19 -0.73
CA ARG A 119 -7.42 11.28 -1.43
C ARG A 119 -7.27 10.84 -2.88
N ARG A 120 -6.27 11.36 -3.59
CA ARG A 120 -6.03 11.06 -5.02
C ARG A 120 -5.67 9.60 -5.25
N LEU A 121 -4.84 9.01 -4.38
CA LEU A 121 -4.53 7.58 -4.44
C LEU A 121 -5.78 6.71 -4.20
N LEU A 122 -6.60 7.05 -3.20
CA LEU A 122 -7.85 6.31 -2.94
C LEU A 122 -8.82 6.39 -4.11
N LEU A 123 -9.00 7.58 -4.69
CA LEU A 123 -9.84 7.75 -5.88
C LEU A 123 -9.33 6.91 -7.05
N ALA A 124 -8.02 6.97 -7.36
CA ALA A 124 -7.45 6.17 -8.44
C ALA A 124 -7.65 4.66 -8.24
N VAL A 125 -7.53 4.17 -7.00
CA VAL A 125 -7.79 2.76 -6.64
C VAL A 125 -9.28 2.40 -6.80
N GLN A 126 -10.19 3.30 -6.41
CA GLN A 126 -11.63 3.07 -6.59
C GLN A 126 -12.01 3.08 -8.07
N ASP A 127 -11.49 4.04 -8.84
CA ASP A 127 -11.74 4.20 -10.27
C ASP A 127 -11.16 3.04 -11.09
N SER A 128 -10.12 2.36 -10.59
CA SER A 128 -9.60 1.14 -11.21
C SER A 128 -10.44 -0.12 -10.93
N GLY A 129 -11.54 0.00 -10.17
CA GLY A 129 -12.46 -1.10 -9.90
C GLY A 129 -12.04 -1.99 -8.72
N VAL A 130 -11.05 -1.59 -7.92
CA VAL A 130 -10.68 -2.31 -6.69
C VAL A 130 -11.83 -2.21 -5.68
N ARG A 131 -12.24 -3.35 -5.13
CA ARG A 131 -13.15 -3.37 -3.98
C ARG A 131 -12.39 -2.95 -2.73
N LEU A 132 -12.82 -1.85 -2.11
CA LEU A 132 -12.34 -1.45 -0.78
C LEU A 132 -13.20 -2.09 0.31
N ASP A 133 -12.60 -2.97 1.10
CA ASP A 133 -13.20 -3.58 2.29
C ASP A 133 -12.58 -2.96 3.55
N THR A 134 -13.17 -1.84 3.98
CA THR A 134 -12.70 -1.02 5.10
C THR A 134 -13.39 -1.39 6.41
N LYS A 135 -12.81 -1.01 7.56
CA LYS A 135 -13.25 -1.46 8.91
C LYS A 135 -13.12 -2.97 9.11
N THR A 136 -12.21 -3.58 8.38
CA THR A 136 -12.07 -5.04 8.32
C THR A 136 -10.67 -5.42 8.74
N LEU A 137 -10.55 -6.07 9.90
CA LEU A 137 -9.28 -6.54 10.43
C LEU A 137 -9.02 -7.97 9.95
N VAL A 138 -7.93 -8.14 9.20
CA VAL A 138 -7.40 -9.46 8.86
C VAL A 138 -6.61 -9.99 10.06
N THR A 139 -6.93 -11.19 10.51
CA THR A 139 -6.31 -11.84 11.68
C THR A 139 -5.47 -13.06 11.31
N GLY A 140 -5.56 -13.55 10.06
CA GLY A 140 -4.80 -14.71 9.60
C GLY A 140 -4.86 -14.90 8.10
N ILE A 141 -3.87 -15.60 7.55
CA ILE A 141 -3.85 -16.06 6.16
C ILE A 141 -3.54 -17.56 6.20
N TYR A 142 -4.41 -18.36 5.59
CA TYR A 142 -4.24 -19.81 5.52
C TYR A 142 -3.95 -20.22 4.06
N PRO A 143 -2.76 -20.80 3.79
CA PRO A 143 -2.42 -21.28 2.45
C PRO A 143 -3.41 -22.32 1.91
N GLY A 144 -3.70 -22.29 0.60
CA GLY A 144 -4.69 -23.15 -0.04
C GLY A 144 -4.95 -22.73 -1.49
N ALA A 145 -5.91 -23.39 -2.16
CA ALA A 145 -6.34 -23.05 -3.51
C ALA A 145 -7.86 -22.81 -3.54
N PRO A 146 -8.35 -21.56 -3.37
CA PRO A 146 -7.60 -20.33 -3.09
C PRO A 146 -7.10 -20.23 -1.63
N HIS A 147 -6.18 -19.30 -1.35
CA HIS A 147 -5.81 -18.91 0.01
C HIS A 147 -7.02 -18.35 0.74
N ARG A 148 -7.05 -18.51 2.06
CA ARG A 148 -8.13 -17.97 2.90
C ARG A 148 -7.60 -16.85 3.79
N VAL A 149 -8.11 -15.65 3.58
CA VAL A 149 -7.84 -14.46 4.39
C VAL A 149 -8.91 -14.38 5.49
N ARG A 150 -8.53 -14.60 6.74
CA ARG A 150 -9.43 -14.63 7.90
C ARG A 150 -9.67 -13.23 8.43
N ILE A 151 -10.94 -12.92 8.68
CA ILE A 151 -11.39 -11.67 9.27
C ILE A 151 -11.69 -11.87 10.76
N GLU A 152 -11.53 -10.81 11.56
CA GLU A 152 -11.80 -10.79 13.01
C GLU A 152 -13.22 -11.26 13.39
N ASP A 153 -14.22 -10.99 12.54
CA ASP A 153 -15.62 -11.42 12.74
C ASP A 153 -15.85 -12.93 12.49
N GLY A 154 -14.79 -13.68 12.20
CA GLY A 154 -14.83 -15.11 11.92
C GLY A 154 -15.12 -15.46 10.46
N THR A 155 -15.46 -14.49 9.60
CA THR A 155 -15.64 -14.72 8.17
C THR A 155 -14.30 -14.83 7.44
N SER A 156 -14.33 -15.10 6.13
CA SER A 156 -13.11 -15.18 5.34
C SER A 156 -13.33 -14.80 3.88
N ILE A 157 -12.29 -14.26 3.27
CA ILE A 157 -12.19 -13.94 1.85
C ILE A 157 -11.28 -14.98 1.18
N GLY A 158 -11.67 -15.49 0.02
CA GLY A 158 -10.82 -16.33 -0.82
C GLY A 158 -9.94 -15.48 -1.74
N ALA A 159 -8.67 -15.83 -1.93
CA ALA A 159 -7.81 -15.17 -2.92
C ALA A 159 -6.76 -16.11 -3.54
N HIS A 160 -6.51 -15.99 -4.85
CA HIS A 160 -5.46 -16.74 -5.53
C HIS A 160 -4.05 -16.20 -5.24
N CYS A 161 -3.94 -14.90 -4.96
CA CYS A 161 -2.73 -14.24 -4.49
C CYS A 161 -3.06 -13.33 -3.30
N VAL A 162 -2.17 -13.28 -2.31
CA VAL A 162 -2.30 -12.37 -1.16
C VAL A 162 -1.06 -11.50 -1.05
N ILE A 163 -1.26 -10.18 -1.04
CA ILE A 163 -0.21 -9.17 -0.84
C ILE A 163 -0.34 -8.63 0.58
N VAL A 164 0.67 -8.84 1.41
CA VAL A 164 0.72 -8.31 2.79
C VAL A 164 1.39 -6.94 2.81
N ALA A 165 0.62 -5.88 3.06
CA ALA A 165 1.05 -4.48 3.02
C ALA A 165 0.66 -3.70 4.31
N THR A 166 0.68 -4.39 5.45
CA THR A 166 0.19 -3.89 6.76
C THR A 166 1.09 -2.83 7.42
N GLY A 167 2.30 -2.62 6.89
CA GLY A 167 3.30 -1.74 7.49
C GLY A 167 3.93 -2.33 8.76
N GLY A 168 4.64 -1.47 9.52
CA GLY A 168 5.39 -1.86 10.72
C GLY A 168 4.66 -1.63 12.05
N LEU A 169 5.39 -1.17 13.07
CA LEU A 169 4.89 -0.94 14.45
C LEU A 169 4.83 0.54 14.87
N SER A 170 5.36 1.45 14.05
CA SER A 170 5.40 2.89 14.37
C SER A 170 4.03 3.54 14.22
N TYR A 171 3.73 4.56 15.04
CA TYR A 171 2.49 5.32 14.99
C TYR A 171 1.22 4.43 14.96
N ARG A 172 1.07 3.53 15.93
CA ARG A 172 -0.01 2.51 15.98
C ARG A 172 -1.42 3.06 15.77
N ARG A 173 -1.69 4.30 16.19
CA ARG A 173 -2.98 4.98 15.97
C ARG A 173 -3.40 5.04 14.51
N THR A 174 -2.45 4.99 13.56
CA THR A 174 -2.69 4.98 12.11
C THR A 174 -3.01 3.61 11.53
N GLY A 175 -3.04 2.55 12.34
CA GLY A 175 -3.42 1.19 11.94
C GLY A 175 -2.26 0.18 11.86
N SER A 176 -1.00 0.63 11.78
CA SER A 176 0.18 -0.24 11.81
C SER A 176 0.49 -0.71 13.24
N ASP A 177 -0.07 -1.85 13.64
CA ASP A 177 -0.06 -2.35 15.02
C ASP A 177 0.78 -3.63 15.23
N GLY A 178 1.28 -4.22 14.15
CA GLY A 178 2.13 -5.41 14.19
C GLY A 178 1.44 -6.70 13.78
N THR A 179 0.12 -6.72 13.58
CA THR A 179 -0.62 -7.94 13.20
C THR A 179 -0.06 -8.62 11.96
N GLY A 180 0.43 -7.85 10.97
CA GLY A 180 1.07 -8.42 9.79
C GLY A 180 2.34 -9.24 10.07
N PHE A 181 3.12 -8.89 11.11
CA PHE A 181 4.27 -9.71 11.52
C PHE A 181 3.84 -11.02 12.17
N GLU A 182 2.74 -11.02 12.90
CA GLU A 182 2.17 -12.24 13.49
C GLU A 182 1.64 -13.17 12.40
N ILE A 183 0.90 -12.61 11.43
CA ILE A 183 0.44 -13.34 10.25
C ILE A 183 1.64 -13.92 9.49
N ALA A 184 2.67 -13.11 9.21
CA ALA A 184 3.83 -13.57 8.44
C ALA A 184 4.62 -14.69 9.14
N ARG A 185 4.64 -14.76 10.47
CA ARG A 185 5.29 -15.85 11.22
C ARG A 185 4.53 -17.18 11.15
N GLN A 186 3.25 -17.15 10.77
CA GLN A 186 2.38 -18.32 10.70
C GLN A 186 2.28 -18.91 9.28
N LEU A 187 2.91 -18.27 8.30
CA LEU A 187 3.02 -18.71 6.91
C LEU A 187 4.25 -19.60 6.71
#